data_AF-A0A7H0GUC8-F1
#
_entry.id   AF-A0A7H0GUC8-F1
#
_cell.length_a   1.000
_cell.length_b   1.000
_cell.length_c   1.000
_cell.angle_alpha   90.00
_cell.angle_beta   90.00
_cell.angle_gamma   90.00
#
_symmetry.space_group_name_H-M   'P 1'
#
loop_
_entity.id
_entity.type
_entity.pdbx_description
1 polymer ?
#
loop_
_entity_poly.entity_id
_entity_poly.type
_entity_poly.pdbx_seq_one_letter_code
_entity_poly.pdbx_strand_id
1 'polypeptide(L)'
;MLVRTELRKLLPYRTVWIVLALFVGLLAFFVSVGGNITINGQTVGNTLYAFPGLWTKLAYVASYFHLLLGILLVILITDEFQFRTFRQQLIDGLSPAGLIQGKLAVSGLLTLFGMLVVLLVGLYFGLTHAGESSTSPQKACSTPCFATACRPWATSVWLPCLAS
;
A
#
# COMPACT_ATOMS: atom_id res chain seq x y z
N MET A 1 11.91 -24.57 -12.81
CA MET A 1 10.97 -25.71 -12.75
C MET A 1 10.29 -25.83 -11.37
N LEU A 2 11.02 -25.64 -10.26
CA LEU A 2 10.51 -25.74 -8.88
C LEU A 2 9.40 -24.74 -8.50
N VAL A 3 9.45 -23.50 -9.01
CA VAL A 3 8.43 -22.48 -8.67
C VAL A 3 7.04 -22.88 -9.15
N ARG A 4 6.94 -23.52 -10.33
CA ARG A 4 5.67 -23.99 -10.91
C ARG A 4 5.03 -25.09 -10.07
N THR A 5 5.83 -25.97 -9.47
CA THR A 5 5.32 -27.06 -8.62
C THR A 5 4.85 -26.55 -7.26
N GLU A 6 5.51 -25.54 -6.71
CA GLU A 6 5.06 -24.87 -5.48
C GLU A 6 3.79 -24.04 -5.73
N LEU A 7 3.73 -23.24 -6.81
CA LEU A 7 2.55 -22.45 -7.14
C LEU A 7 1.30 -23.31 -7.38
N ARG A 8 1.46 -24.50 -7.99
CA ARG A 8 0.34 -25.42 -8.26
C ARG A 8 -0.27 -26.01 -6.98
N LYS A 9 0.47 -26.06 -5.87
CA LYS A 9 -0.07 -26.46 -4.56
C LYS A 9 -0.82 -25.32 -3.87
N LEU A 10 -0.35 -24.09 -4.09
CA LEU A 10 -0.91 -22.88 -3.49
C LEU A 10 -2.19 -22.40 -4.19
N LEU A 11 -2.23 -22.46 -5.53
CA LEU A 11 -3.37 -22.00 -6.33
C LEU A 11 -4.71 -22.71 -6.06
N PRO A 12 -4.80 -24.01 -5.73
CA PRO A 12 -6.08 -24.63 -5.38
C PRO A 12 -6.48 -24.41 -3.91
N TYR A 13 -5.61 -23.85 -3.07
CA TYR A 13 -5.88 -23.70 -1.65
C TYR A 13 -6.85 -22.53 -1.41
N ARG A 14 -8.06 -22.84 -0.93
CA ARG A 14 -9.14 -21.85 -0.74
C ARG A 14 -8.73 -20.70 0.18
N THR A 15 -7.95 -21.00 1.22
CA THR A 15 -7.48 -20.00 2.18
C THR A 15 -6.66 -18.90 1.52
N VAL A 16 -5.81 -19.23 0.54
CA VAL A 16 -5.03 -18.22 -0.21
C VAL A 16 -5.97 -17.24 -0.91
N TRP A 17 -6.97 -17.74 -1.64
CA TRP A 17 -7.92 -16.87 -2.35
C TRP A 17 -8.78 -16.04 -1.40
N ILE A 18 -9.27 -16.63 -0.31
CA ILE A 18 -10.09 -15.92 0.68
C ILE A 18 -9.28 -14.77 1.29
N VAL A 19 -8.03 -15.03 1.68
CA VAL A 19 -7.16 -14.06 2.34
C VAL A 19 -6.70 -12.97 1.36
N LEU A 20 -6.41 -13.31 0.10
CA LEU A 20 -6.11 -12.33 -0.96
C LEU A 20 -7.33 -11.47 -1.31
N ALA A 21 -8.51 -12.08 -1.46
CA ALA A 21 -9.75 -11.35 -1.71
C ALA A 21 -10.12 -10.45 -0.53
N LEU A 22 -9.91 -10.92 0.70
CA LEU A 22 -10.09 -10.14 1.92
C LEU A 22 -9.15 -8.94 1.96
N PHE A 23 -7.88 -9.10 1.59
CA PHE A 23 -6.93 -7.99 1.48
C PHE A 23 -7.41 -6.91 0.49
N VAL A 24 -7.75 -7.32 -0.73
CA VAL A 24 -8.22 -6.39 -1.78
C VAL A 24 -9.53 -5.72 -1.34
N GLY A 25 -10.48 -6.50 -0.84
CA GLY A 25 -11.79 -6.02 -0.41
C GLY A 25 -11.70 -5.04 0.75
N LEU A 26 -10.87 -5.34 1.76
CA LEU A 26 -10.71 -4.49 2.93
C LEU A 26 -9.97 -3.18 2.59
N LEU A 27 -8.95 -3.25 1.75
CA LEU A 27 -8.26 -2.06 1.24
C LEU A 27 -9.22 -1.18 0.43
N ALA A 28 -9.95 -1.75 -0.53
CA ALA A 28 -10.90 -1.02 -1.36
C ALA A 28 -12.07 -0.45 -0.54
N PHE A 29 -12.57 -1.21 0.43
CA PHE A 29 -13.62 -0.76 1.36
C PHE A 29 -13.15 0.43 2.18
N PHE A 30 -11.97 0.34 2.81
CA PHE A 30 -11.43 1.44 3.62
C PHE A 30 -11.19 2.70 2.79
N VAL A 31 -10.62 2.55 1.60
CA VAL A 31 -10.41 3.67 0.67
C VAL A 31 -11.76 4.29 0.27
N SER A 32 -12.75 3.49 -0.11
CA SER A 32 -14.09 3.97 -0.48
C SER A 32 -14.78 4.72 0.65
N VAL A 33 -14.78 4.17 1.87
CA VAL A 33 -15.37 4.82 3.04
C VAL A 33 -14.71 6.18 3.31
N GLY A 34 -13.37 6.26 3.21
CA GLY A 34 -12.64 7.51 3.39
C GLY A 34 -13.05 8.64 2.44
N GLY A 35 -13.45 8.31 1.20
CA GLY A 35 -13.86 9.28 0.20
C GLY A 35 -15.28 9.81 0.34
N ASN A 36 -16.17 9.02 0.94
CA ASN A 36 -17.59 9.33 1.08
C ASN A 36 -17.94 10.17 2.32
N ILE A 37 -16.94 10.53 3.13
CA ILE A 37 -17.15 11.37 4.31
C ILE A 37 -17.32 12.83 3.85
N THR A 38 -18.49 13.41 4.11
CA THR A 38 -18.78 14.82 3.85
C THR A 38 -18.60 15.63 5.12
N ILE A 39 -17.71 16.62 5.12
CA ILE A 39 -17.52 17.56 6.23
C ILE A 39 -17.78 18.97 5.68
N ASN A 40 -18.69 19.72 6.29
CA ASN A 40 -19.08 21.06 5.84
C ASN A 40 -19.60 21.15 4.40
N GLY A 41 -20.33 20.13 3.91
CA GLY A 41 -20.94 20.13 2.58
C GLY A 41 -19.94 20.02 1.41
N GLN A 42 -18.67 19.76 1.71
CA GLN A 42 -17.66 19.39 0.72
C GLN A 42 -17.31 17.92 0.93
N THR A 43 -17.36 17.14 -0.15
CA THR A 43 -16.93 15.75 -0.14
C THR A 43 -15.42 15.72 0.06
N VAL A 44 -14.97 15.16 1.19
CA VAL A 44 -13.55 15.15 1.56
C VAL A 44 -12.72 14.34 0.54
N GLY A 45 -13.37 13.45 -0.23
CA GLY A 45 -12.79 12.72 -1.35
C GLY A 45 -12.00 13.57 -2.35
N ASN A 46 -12.48 14.78 -2.70
CA ASN A 46 -11.79 15.57 -3.74
C ASN A 46 -10.40 16.07 -3.29
N THR A 47 -10.20 16.30 -2.00
CA THR A 47 -8.89 16.68 -1.44
C THR A 47 -8.05 15.48 -1.01
N LEU A 48 -8.67 14.34 -0.67
CA LEU A 48 -7.96 13.12 -0.31
C LEU A 48 -7.37 12.38 -1.50
N TYR A 49 -8.04 12.40 -2.65
CA TYR A 49 -7.60 11.71 -3.87
C TYR A 49 -6.82 12.60 -4.84
N ALA A 50 -6.52 13.84 -4.45
CA ALA A 50 -5.68 14.74 -5.23
C ALA A 50 -4.23 14.21 -5.31
N PHE A 51 -3.70 14.15 -6.52
CA PHE A 51 -2.27 13.93 -6.75
C PHE A 51 -1.48 15.19 -6.35
N PRO A 52 -0.26 15.06 -5.77
CA PRO A 52 0.50 13.85 -5.47
C PRO A 52 0.22 13.23 -4.08
N GLY A 53 -0.57 13.89 -3.24
CA GLY A 53 -0.80 13.51 -1.84
C GLY A 53 -1.48 12.15 -1.66
N LEU A 54 -2.24 11.70 -2.67
CA LEU A 54 -2.89 10.39 -2.72
C LEU A 54 -1.93 9.24 -2.39
N TRP A 55 -0.73 9.24 -2.99
CA TRP A 55 0.22 8.12 -2.86
C TRP A 55 0.63 7.87 -1.41
N THR A 56 0.93 8.94 -0.67
CA THR A 56 1.34 8.84 0.74
C THR A 56 0.20 8.36 1.62
N LYS A 57 -1.03 8.85 1.39
CA LYS A 57 -2.21 8.42 2.16
C LYS A 57 -2.55 6.96 1.87
N LEU A 58 -2.54 6.56 0.61
CA LEU A 58 -2.82 5.20 0.20
C LEU A 58 -1.74 4.23 0.71
N ALA A 59 -0.46 4.58 0.61
CA ALA A 59 0.64 3.76 1.13
C ALA A 59 0.56 3.59 2.65
N TYR A 60 0.22 4.67 3.38
CA TYR A 60 0.01 4.61 4.82
C TYR A 60 -1.10 3.63 5.19
N VAL A 61 -2.28 3.76 4.58
CA VAL A 61 -3.41 2.84 4.79
C VAL A 61 -3.04 1.41 4.39
N ALA A 62 -2.41 1.23 3.23
CA ALA A 62 -2.03 -0.08 2.73
C ALA A 62 -1.05 -0.79 3.67
N SER A 63 -0.13 -0.07 4.33
CA SER A 63 0.85 -0.67 5.25
C SER A 63 0.20 -1.49 6.37
N TYR A 64 -0.93 -1.05 6.91
CA TYR A 64 -1.70 -1.79 7.91
C TYR A 64 -2.25 -3.11 7.35
N PHE A 65 -2.70 -3.11 6.10
CA PHE A 65 -3.26 -4.29 5.45
C PHE A 65 -2.20 -5.26 4.93
N HIS A 66 -0.96 -4.83 4.69
CA HIS A 66 0.13 -5.73 4.31
C HIS A 66 0.45 -6.76 5.41
N LEU A 67 0.13 -6.45 6.67
CA LEU A 67 0.24 -7.41 7.77
C LEU A 67 -0.58 -8.69 7.52
N LEU A 68 -1.72 -8.56 6.83
CA LEU A 68 -2.58 -9.67 6.46
C LEU A 68 -1.89 -10.60 5.42
N LEU A 69 -1.18 -10.03 4.44
CA LEU A 69 -0.31 -10.82 3.52
C LEU A 69 0.83 -11.50 4.28
N GLY A 70 1.38 -10.85 5.31
CA GLY A 70 2.39 -11.44 6.18
C GLY A 70 1.88 -12.67 6.92
N ILE A 71 0.67 -12.60 7.50
CA ILE A 71 0.03 -13.74 8.16
C ILE A 71 -0.22 -14.88 7.17
N LEU A 72 -0.68 -14.58 5.95
CA LEU A 72 -0.84 -15.57 4.89
C LEU A 72 0.47 -16.32 4.63
N LEU A 73 1.58 -15.60 4.51
CA LEU A 73 2.90 -16.16 4.30
C LEU A 73 3.32 -17.10 5.45
N VAL A 74 3.06 -16.71 6.70
CA VAL A 74 3.35 -17.58 7.86
C VAL A 74 2.53 -18.86 7.79
N ILE A 75 1.22 -18.78 7.49
CA ILE A 75 0.35 -19.95 7.37
C ILE A 75 0.89 -20.92 6.31
N LEU A 76 1.26 -20.40 5.13
CA LEU A 76 1.83 -21.20 4.03
C LEU A 76 3.09 -21.95 4.48
N ILE A 77 3.96 -21.27 5.22
CA ILE A 77 5.21 -21.86 5.73
C ILE A 77 4.89 -22.94 6.78
N THR A 78 4.01 -22.66 7.74
CA THR A 78 3.68 -23.60 8.82
C THR A 78 2.93 -24.83 8.34
N ASP A 79 2.06 -24.68 7.34
CA ASP A 79 1.31 -25.78 6.73
C ASP A 79 2.26 -26.84 6.16
N GLU A 80 3.30 -26.39 5.46
CA GLU A 80 4.32 -27.26 4.89
C GLU A 80 5.16 -27.99 5.96
N PHE A 81 5.47 -27.32 7.07
CA PHE A 81 6.15 -27.95 8.19
C PHE A 81 5.26 -28.99 8.89
N GLN A 82 3.96 -28.72 9.00
CA GLN A 82 3.00 -29.62 9.64
C GLN A 82 2.80 -30.92 8.84
N PHE A 83 2.74 -30.83 7.51
CA PHE A 83 2.64 -31.99 6.64
C PHE A 83 3.97 -32.72 6.39
N ARG A 84 5.08 -32.20 6.95
CA ARG A 84 6.43 -32.77 6.81
C ARG A 84 6.89 -32.95 5.35
N THR A 85 6.21 -32.32 4.40
CA THR A 85 6.50 -32.42 2.96
C THR A 85 7.89 -31.91 2.62
N PHE A 86 8.43 -30.99 3.43
CA PHE A 86 9.81 -30.54 3.33
C PHE A 86 10.82 -31.70 3.43
N ARG A 87 10.55 -32.69 4.30
CA ARG A 87 11.42 -33.88 4.44
C ARG A 87 11.25 -34.83 3.26
N GLN A 88 10.03 -34.99 2.72
CA GLN A 88 9.83 -35.77 1.48
C GLN A 88 10.61 -35.16 0.32
N GLN A 89 10.53 -33.85 0.11
CA GLN A 89 11.24 -33.17 -0.98
C GLN A 89 12.76 -33.32 -0.89
N LEU A 90 13.30 -33.38 0.32
CA LEU A 90 14.72 -33.62 0.54
C LEU A 90 15.12 -35.07 0.23
N ILE A 91 14.26 -36.05 0.56
CA ILE A 91 14.45 -37.48 0.21
C ILE A 91 14.37 -37.68 -1.31
N ASP A 92 13.50 -36.92 -1.99
CA ASP A 92 13.35 -36.93 -3.44
C ASP A 92 14.57 -36.32 -4.17
N GLY A 93 15.62 -35.91 -3.44
CA GLY A 93 16.90 -35.45 -3.98
C GLY A 93 16.95 -33.97 -4.34
N LEU A 94 15.97 -33.17 -3.90
CA LEU A 94 16.04 -31.71 -4.10
C LEU A 94 17.11 -31.09 -3.21
N SER A 95 17.90 -30.18 -3.80
CA SER A 95 18.92 -29.47 -3.05
C SER A 95 18.29 -28.55 -1.98
N PRO A 96 18.85 -28.47 -0.75
CA PRO A 96 18.34 -27.59 0.30
C PRO A 96 18.26 -26.12 -0.13
N ALA A 97 19.24 -25.66 -0.90
CA ALA A 97 19.29 -24.29 -1.42
C ALA A 97 18.14 -24.02 -2.42
N GLY A 98 17.81 -25.00 -3.28
CA GLY A 98 16.69 -24.89 -4.22
C GLY A 98 15.33 -24.79 -3.51
N LEU A 99 15.17 -25.50 -2.38
CA LEU A 99 13.95 -25.42 -1.56
C LEU A 99 13.76 -24.03 -0.94
N ILE A 100 14.81 -23.44 -0.40
CA ILE A 100 14.76 -22.08 0.17
C ILE A 100 14.48 -21.04 -0.92
N GLN A 101 15.14 -21.15 -2.08
CA GLN A 101 14.89 -20.27 -3.22
C GLN A 101 13.45 -20.36 -3.73
N GLY A 102 12.85 -21.55 -3.74
CA GLY A 102 11.43 -21.74 -4.10
C GLY A 102 10.49 -20.97 -3.18
N LYS A 103 10.73 -21.01 -1.87
CA LYS A 103 9.93 -20.27 -0.86
C LYS A 103 10.10 -18.77 -0.99
N LEU A 104 11.32 -18.29 -1.20
CA LEU A 104 11.61 -16.87 -1.42
C LEU A 104 10.96 -16.33 -2.72
N ALA A 105 10.87 -17.16 -3.76
CA ALA A 105 10.15 -16.79 -4.98
C ALA A 105 8.64 -16.64 -4.73
N VAL A 106 8.04 -17.51 -3.91
CA VAL A 106 6.62 -17.39 -3.50
C VAL A 106 6.39 -16.13 -2.66
N SER A 107 7.28 -15.84 -1.70
CA SER A 107 7.17 -14.62 -0.90
C SER A 107 7.30 -13.35 -1.76
N GLY A 108 8.24 -13.34 -2.70
CA GLY A 108 8.41 -12.23 -3.64
C GLY A 108 7.18 -12.01 -4.52
N LEU A 109 6.54 -13.10 -4.98
CA LEU A 109 5.31 -13.03 -5.77
C LEU A 109 4.14 -12.46 -4.96
N LEU A 110 4.04 -12.80 -3.67
CA LEU A 110 3.02 -12.26 -2.78
C LEU A 110 3.23 -10.76 -2.51
N THR A 111 4.48 -10.32 -2.32
CA THR A 111 4.81 -8.89 -2.19
C THR A 111 4.53 -8.13 -3.48
N LEU A 112 4.88 -8.70 -4.63
CA LEU A 112 4.58 -8.11 -5.94
C LEU A 112 3.08 -7.94 -6.15
N PHE A 113 2.28 -8.95 -5.75
CA PHE A 113 0.83 -8.85 -5.77
C PHE A 113 0.32 -7.70 -4.90
N GLY A 114 0.79 -7.58 -3.65
CA GLY A 114 0.41 -6.47 -2.75
C GLY A 114 0.71 -5.10 -3.35
N MET A 115 1.91 -4.95 -3.95
CA MET A 115 2.31 -3.73 -4.66
C MET A 115 1.39 -3.41 -5.84
N LEU A 116 1.07 -4.40 -6.68
CA LEU A 116 0.19 -4.23 -7.83
C LEU A 116 -1.23 -3.82 -7.42
N VAL A 117 -1.77 -4.42 -6.35
CA VAL A 117 -3.09 -4.06 -5.83
C VAL A 117 -3.11 -2.60 -5.38
N VAL A 118 -2.13 -2.15 -4.60
CA VAL A 118 -2.05 -0.75 -4.15
C VAL A 118 -1.95 0.20 -5.35
N LEU A 119 -1.13 -0.15 -6.34
CA LEU A 119 -0.98 0.64 -7.55
C LEU A 119 -2.32 0.74 -8.31
N LEU A 120 -3.01 -0.38 -8.54
CA LEU A 120 -4.28 -0.42 -9.26
C LEU A 120 -5.39 0.34 -8.52
N VAL A 121 -5.49 0.19 -7.20
CA VAL A 121 -6.44 0.93 -6.38
C VAL A 121 -6.12 2.43 -6.44
N GLY A 122 -4.86 2.81 -6.29
CA GLY A 122 -4.45 4.23 -6.38
C GLY A 122 -4.74 4.86 -7.73
N LEU A 123 -4.45 4.16 -8.82
CA LEU A 123 -4.79 4.62 -10.16
C LEU A 123 -6.30 4.70 -10.37
N TYR A 124 -7.07 3.70 -9.93
CA TYR A 124 -8.52 3.68 -10.07
C TYR A 124 -9.19 4.87 -9.36
N PHE A 125 -8.85 5.11 -8.09
CA PHE A 125 -9.42 6.22 -7.34
C PHE A 125 -8.87 7.58 -7.78
N GLY A 126 -7.58 7.64 -8.13
CA GLY A 126 -6.96 8.87 -8.60
C GLY A 126 -7.52 9.32 -9.96
N LEU A 127 -7.70 8.42 -10.93
CA LEU A 127 -8.24 8.77 -12.26
C LEU A 127 -9.72 9.15 -12.21
N THR A 128 -10.50 8.55 -11.32
CA THR A 128 -11.93 8.87 -11.17
C THR A 128 -12.17 10.24 -10.54
N HIS A 129 -11.27 10.72 -9.69
CA HIS A 129 -11.36 12.03 -9.02
C HIS A 129 -10.43 13.10 -9.62
N ALA A 130 -9.61 12.75 -10.63
CA ALA A 130 -8.66 13.68 -11.27
C ALA A 130 -9.36 14.85 -11.97
N GLY A 131 -10.58 14.66 -12.47
CA GLY A 131 -11.32 15.72 -13.18
C GLY A 131 -11.73 16.91 -12.31
N GLU A 132 -11.76 16.75 -10.99
CA GLU A 132 -12.23 17.77 -10.03
C GLU A 132 -11.10 18.40 -9.20
N SER A 133 -9.90 17.81 -9.23
CA SER A 133 -8.79 18.14 -8.33
C SER A 133 -7.69 19.02 -8.97
N SER A 134 -7.73 19.23 -10.29
CA SER A 134 -6.76 20.10 -11.00
C SER A 134 -6.95 21.61 -10.75
N THR A 135 -7.95 22.02 -9.97
CA THR A 135 -8.30 23.44 -9.74
C THR A 135 -8.06 23.91 -8.31
N SER A 136 -7.38 23.15 -7.46
CA SER A 136 -6.87 23.70 -6.19
C SER A 136 -5.42 24.18 -6.35
N PRO A 137 -5.15 25.51 -6.39
CA PRO A 137 -3.79 26.00 -6.28
C PRO A 137 -3.22 25.55 -4.94
N GLN A 138 -2.30 24.59 -5.01
CA GLN A 138 -1.52 24.13 -3.88
C GLN A 138 -0.71 25.32 -3.39
N LYS A 139 -1.15 25.94 -2.28
CA LYS A 139 -0.35 26.96 -1.58
C LYS A 139 0.93 26.29 -1.08
N ALA A 140 1.91 26.23 -1.95
CA ALA A 140 3.31 26.02 -1.60
C ALA A 140 3.80 27.28 -0.88
N CYS A 141 3.41 27.43 0.39
CA CYS A 141 4.20 28.24 1.32
C CYS A 141 5.22 27.30 1.97
N SER A 142 6.15 26.82 1.15
CA SER A 142 7.40 26.22 1.63
C SER A 142 8.39 27.35 1.85
N THR A 143 8.28 28.02 3.00
CA THR A 143 9.44 28.70 3.56
C THR A 143 9.68 28.09 4.93
N PRO A 144 10.73 27.27 5.14
CA PRO A 144 11.29 27.18 6.47
C PRO A 144 11.80 28.60 6.79
N CYS A 145 11.06 29.31 7.62
CA CYS A 145 11.53 30.56 8.21
C CYS A 145 12.60 30.22 9.25
N PHE A 146 13.77 29.78 8.78
CA PHE A 146 14.97 29.64 9.60
C PHE A 146 16.22 29.75 8.72
N ALA A 147 16.60 31.00 8.39
CA ALA A 147 18.00 31.41 8.24
C ALA A 147 18.10 32.93 7.98
N THR A 148 18.45 33.64 9.06
CA THR A 148 19.51 34.67 9.07
C THR A 148 19.24 36.02 8.39
N ALA A 149 18.72 36.98 9.18
CA ALA A 149 19.19 38.36 9.12
C ALA A 149 18.99 39.05 10.47
N CYS A 150 20.07 39.18 11.24
CA CYS A 150 20.17 40.21 12.28
C CYS A 150 19.87 41.58 11.67
N ARG A 151 18.77 42.22 12.06
CA ARG A 151 18.66 43.70 12.09
C ARG A 151 17.91 44.09 13.36
N PRO A 152 18.54 44.81 14.32
CA PRO A 152 17.97 45.09 15.64
C PRO A 152 17.11 46.37 15.69
N TRP A 153 16.51 46.81 14.59
CA TRP A 153 15.60 47.96 14.61
C TRP A 153 14.73 48.03 13.34
N ALA A 154 13.48 47.58 13.43
CA ALA A 154 12.40 48.01 12.54
C ALA A 154 11.05 47.70 13.19
N THR A 155 10.35 48.78 13.52
CA THR A 155 9.04 48.90 14.15
C THR A 155 7.92 48.20 13.39
N SER A 156 7.14 47.40 14.14
CA SER A 156 5.68 47.27 14.07
C SER A 156 4.96 47.66 12.76
N VAL A 157 4.74 46.69 11.86
CA VAL A 157 3.53 46.66 11.02
C VAL A 157 3.11 45.19 10.85
N TRP A 158 2.02 44.82 11.51
CA TRP A 158 1.27 43.60 11.22
C TRP A 158 0.50 43.84 9.91
N LEU A 159 1.04 43.35 8.78
CA LEU A 159 0.28 43.28 7.53
C LEU A 159 -0.35 41.89 7.40
N PRO A 160 -1.69 41.77 7.32
CA PRO A 160 -2.33 40.51 6.97
C PRO A 160 -2.04 40.23 5.49
N CYS A 161 -1.57 39.02 5.19
CA CYS A 161 -1.33 38.58 3.83
C CYS A 161 -2.70 38.38 3.14
N LEU A 162 -3.11 39.36 2.33
CA LEU A 162 -4.33 39.37 1.52
C LEU A 162 -4.34 38.15 0.58
N ALA A 163 -5.47 37.45 0.55
CA ALA A 163 -5.81 36.48 -0.48
C ALA A 163 -6.36 37.22 -1.71
N SER A 164 -5.79 36.93 -2.88
CA SER A 164 -6.39 37.14 -4.20
C SER A 164 -6.25 35.85 -4.99
#